data_AF-A0AA43CZE6-F1
#
_entry.id   AF-A0AA43CZE6-F1
#
_cell.length_a   1.000
_cell.length_b   1.000
_cell.length_c   1.000
_cell.angle_alpha   90.00
_cell.angle_beta   90.00
_cell.angle_gamma   90.00
#
_symmetry.space_group_name_H-M   'P 1'
#
loop_
_entity.id
_entity.type
_entity.pdbx_description
1 polymer ?
#
loop_
_entity_poly.entity_id
_entity_poly.type
_entity_poly.pdbx_seq_one_letter_code
_entity_poly.pdbx_strand_id
1 'polypeptide(L)'
;MMKNAVSGLGLAPDAAMVTFPIDMFLPGSDLSSMAARKREFYNGLMKWKSDFAQTANGELPLLSVEGKSYEDALQKANNLLITSLWGDGLPVWPATPERVDWILRGSALPRTQVLGKFPPRGGITTVETVAIALAMAGGRPEYLPVLIAAVEACLDPANVFDQLQATSGGPFPVVIVNGPIAKEIRLNSGFGCLGPDPQRPAGASIGRALRLLQQNVGGALPGIGTMAIFGAMRYTNAVF
;
A
#
# COMPACT_ATOMS: atom_id res chain seq x y z
N MET A 1 -5.83 -9.51 -14.92
CA MET A 1 -4.89 -8.82 -15.83
C MET A 1 -3.83 -8.13 -14.98
N MET A 2 -2.55 -8.37 -15.23
CA MET A 2 -1.41 -8.17 -14.31
C MET A 2 -0.94 -6.70 -14.18
N LYS A 3 -1.88 -5.74 -14.09
CA LYS A 3 -1.60 -4.29 -14.22
C LYS A 3 -0.65 -3.74 -13.16
N ASN A 4 -0.76 -4.20 -11.91
CA ASN A 4 0.09 -3.72 -10.81
C ASN A 4 1.55 -4.19 -10.96
N ALA A 5 1.78 -5.41 -11.45
CA ALA A 5 3.13 -5.94 -11.69
C ALA A 5 3.84 -5.15 -12.80
N VAL A 6 3.10 -4.83 -13.88
CA VAL A 6 3.59 -3.98 -14.97
C VAL A 6 3.98 -2.59 -14.47
N SER A 7 3.11 -1.97 -13.66
CA SER A 7 3.37 -0.66 -13.03
C SER A 7 4.62 -0.66 -12.15
N GLY A 8 4.85 -1.75 -11.40
CA GLY A 8 6.04 -1.92 -10.56
C GLY A 8 7.36 -1.97 -11.31
N LEU A 9 7.35 -2.46 -12.55
CA LEU A 9 8.51 -2.47 -13.44
C LEU A 9 8.76 -1.10 -14.09
N GLY A 10 8.00 -0.07 -13.73
CA GLY A 10 8.10 1.28 -14.28
C GLY A 10 7.43 1.43 -15.65
N LEU A 11 6.65 0.44 -16.08
CA LEU A 11 5.82 0.51 -17.28
C LEU A 11 4.45 1.10 -16.94
N ALA A 12 3.74 1.64 -17.93
CA ALA A 12 2.41 2.19 -17.66
C ALA A 12 1.39 1.08 -17.30
N PRO A 13 0.42 1.32 -16.41
CA PRO A 13 -0.57 0.30 -16.02
C PRO A 13 -1.44 -0.22 -17.16
N ASP A 14 -1.51 0.52 -18.26
CA ASP A 14 -2.22 0.23 -19.50
C ASP A 14 -1.29 -0.27 -20.62
N ALA A 15 -0.06 -0.70 -20.28
CA ALA A 15 0.86 -1.29 -21.25
C ALA A 15 0.15 -2.35 -22.10
N ALA A 16 0.34 -2.26 -23.42
CA ALA A 16 -0.26 -3.19 -24.35
C ALA A 16 0.14 -4.63 -23.99
N MET A 17 -0.87 -5.46 -23.71
CA MET A 17 -0.68 -6.86 -23.30
C MET A 17 -1.45 -7.77 -24.25
N VAL A 18 -0.76 -8.77 -24.79
CA VAL A 18 -1.36 -9.80 -25.64
C VAL A 18 -1.31 -11.11 -24.88
N THR A 19 -2.47 -11.61 -24.47
CA THR A 19 -2.59 -12.91 -23.80
C THR A 19 -2.63 -14.00 -24.85
N PHE A 20 -1.64 -14.89 -24.86
CA PHE A 20 -1.71 -16.13 -25.63
C PHE A 20 -2.30 -17.20 -24.72
N PRO A 21 -3.53 -17.69 -24.98
CA PRO A 21 -4.06 -18.83 -24.25
C PRO A 21 -3.23 -20.04 -24.67
N ILE A 22 -2.50 -20.62 -23.71
CA ILE A 22 -1.70 -21.82 -23.92
C ILE A 22 -2.08 -22.76 -22.79
N ASP A 23 -2.62 -23.93 -23.13
CA ASP A 23 -2.72 -25.02 -22.17
C ASP A 23 -1.30 -25.47 -21.84
N MET A 24 -1.01 -25.58 -20.54
CA MET A 24 0.27 -25.98 -19.93
C MET A 24 1.26 -26.59 -20.93
N PHE A 25 2.42 -25.95 -21.16
CA PHE A 25 3.39 -26.31 -22.20
C PHE A 25 3.82 -27.79 -22.12
N LEU A 26 3.11 -28.63 -22.86
CA LEU A 26 3.46 -30.02 -23.10
C LEU A 26 4.13 -30.09 -24.48
N PRO A 27 5.12 -30.97 -24.67
CA PRO A 27 5.66 -31.24 -26.00
C PRO A 27 4.53 -31.58 -26.98
N GLY A 28 4.42 -30.83 -28.08
CA GLY A 28 3.36 -31.00 -29.09
C GLY A 28 2.11 -30.12 -28.94
N SER A 29 2.08 -29.18 -27.98
CA SER A 29 0.98 -28.20 -27.88
C SER A 29 0.77 -27.40 -29.17
N ASP A 30 -0.49 -27.07 -29.48
CA ASP A 30 -0.84 -26.24 -30.62
C ASP A 30 -0.39 -24.78 -30.40
N LEU A 31 0.47 -24.29 -31.29
CA LEU A 31 1.01 -22.92 -31.29
C LEU A 31 0.32 -22.02 -32.31
N SER A 32 -0.77 -22.46 -32.96
CA SER A 32 -1.51 -21.70 -33.97
C SER A 32 -1.96 -20.32 -33.46
N SER A 33 -2.34 -20.23 -32.18
CA SER A 33 -2.74 -19.00 -31.49
C SER A 33 -1.63 -17.95 -31.46
N MET A 34 -0.36 -18.37 -31.36
CA MET A 34 0.78 -17.47 -31.39
C MET A 34 0.96 -16.86 -32.78
N ALA A 35 0.87 -17.68 -33.83
CA ALA A 35 0.99 -17.20 -35.21
C ALA A 35 -0.16 -16.25 -35.58
N ALA A 36 -1.40 -16.58 -35.17
CA ALA A 36 -2.59 -15.78 -35.45
C ALA A 36 -2.54 -14.39 -34.80
N ARG A 37 -2.00 -14.29 -33.58
CA ARG A 37 -2.04 -13.06 -32.77
C ARG A 37 -0.72 -12.30 -32.68
N LYS A 38 0.35 -12.81 -33.31
CA LYS A 38 1.67 -12.18 -33.41
C LYS A 38 1.61 -10.72 -33.88
N ARG A 39 0.66 -10.40 -34.78
CA ARG A 39 0.48 -9.03 -35.30
C ARG A 39 -0.05 -8.06 -34.23
N GLU A 40 -0.87 -8.54 -33.30
CA GLU A 40 -1.34 -7.72 -32.16
C GLU A 40 -0.15 -7.30 -31.29
N PHE A 41 0.80 -8.20 -31.05
CA PHE A 41 2.01 -7.92 -30.28
C PHE A 41 2.87 -6.84 -30.96
N TYR A 42 3.10 -6.97 -32.26
CA TYR A 42 3.83 -5.94 -33.03
C TYR A 42 3.12 -4.59 -33.02
N ASN A 43 1.79 -4.56 -33.14
CA ASN A 43 1.03 -3.33 -33.05
C ASN A 43 1.14 -2.72 -31.64
N GLY A 44 1.10 -3.54 -30.59
CA GLY A 44 1.34 -3.11 -29.22
C GLY A 44 2.71 -2.45 -29.05
N LEU A 45 3.79 -3.04 -29.57
CA LEU A 45 5.12 -2.45 -29.48
C LEU A 45 5.30 -1.17 -30.31
N MET A 46 4.69 -1.10 -31.49
CA MET A 46 4.98 -0.03 -32.47
C MET A 46 4.01 1.14 -32.40
N LYS A 47 2.79 0.94 -31.90
CA LYS A 47 1.70 1.94 -32.00
C LYS A 47 1.12 2.35 -30.65
N TRP A 48 1.30 1.53 -29.61
CA TRP A 48 0.74 1.85 -28.30
C TRP A 48 1.37 3.11 -27.72
N LYS A 49 0.53 3.92 -27.09
CA LYS A 49 0.91 5.03 -26.21
C LYS A 49 0.02 4.93 -24.99
N SER A 50 0.60 5.18 -23.82
CA SER A 50 -0.16 5.18 -22.58
C SER A 50 -1.03 6.43 -22.49
N ASP A 51 -2.29 6.24 -22.08
CA ASP A 51 -3.18 7.35 -21.71
C ASP A 51 -2.74 7.99 -20.37
N PHE A 52 -1.88 7.30 -19.61
CA PHE A 52 -1.32 7.74 -18.32
C PHE A 52 0.04 8.41 -18.44
N ALA A 53 0.59 8.59 -19.65
CA ALA A 53 1.90 9.22 -19.86
C ALA A 53 1.93 10.72 -19.48
N GLN A 54 0.77 11.35 -19.26
CA GLN A 54 0.67 12.68 -18.69
C GLN A 54 0.52 12.57 -17.17
N THR A 55 1.61 12.84 -16.45
CA THR A 55 1.57 13.10 -15.00
C THR A 55 0.54 14.19 -14.74
N ALA A 56 -0.53 13.84 -14.02
CA ALA A 56 -1.47 14.81 -13.48
C ALA A 56 -0.72 15.69 -12.46
N ASN A 57 -0.11 16.78 -12.92
CA ASN A 57 0.51 17.83 -12.11
C ASN A 57 -0.55 18.74 -11.45
N GLY A 58 -1.71 18.19 -11.10
CA GLY A 58 -2.80 18.92 -10.47
C GLY A 58 -2.98 18.47 -9.04
N GLU A 59 -3.11 19.42 -8.10
CA GLU A 59 -3.68 19.13 -6.79
C GLU A 59 -5.09 18.54 -7.01
N LEU A 60 -5.27 17.27 -6.65
CA LEU A 60 -6.60 16.68 -6.64
C LEU A 60 -7.39 17.34 -5.51
N PRO A 61 -8.64 17.76 -5.75
CA PRO A 61 -9.45 18.38 -4.71
C PRO A 61 -9.69 17.39 -3.56
N LEU A 62 -9.69 17.92 -2.34
CA LEU A 62 -10.06 17.13 -1.16
C LEU A 62 -11.50 16.62 -1.30
N LEU A 63 -11.71 15.37 -0.89
CA LEU A 63 -13.05 14.78 -0.82
C LEU A 63 -13.79 15.34 0.41
N SER A 64 -15.02 15.79 0.19
CA SER A 64 -15.92 16.21 1.25
C SER A 64 -17.06 15.21 1.41
N VAL A 65 -17.44 14.91 2.65
CA VAL A 65 -18.55 14.02 3.00
C VAL A 65 -19.45 14.71 4.00
N GLU A 66 -20.69 14.96 3.62
CA GLU A 66 -21.68 15.64 4.47
C GLU A 66 -22.61 14.66 5.19
N GLY A 67 -22.95 15.00 6.44
CA GLY A 67 -23.84 14.23 7.30
C GLY A 67 -24.69 15.13 8.20
N LYS A 68 -25.80 14.58 8.69
CA LYS A 68 -26.71 15.26 9.63
C LYS A 68 -26.05 15.56 10.97
N SER A 69 -25.06 14.76 11.33
CA SER A 69 -24.21 14.88 12.51
C SER A 69 -22.78 14.48 12.15
N TYR A 70 -21.83 14.75 13.05
CA TYR A 70 -20.45 14.27 12.90
C TYR A 70 -20.39 12.74 12.73
N GLU A 71 -21.19 12.00 13.51
CA GLU A 71 -21.25 10.54 13.46
C GLU A 71 -21.79 10.04 12.11
N ASP A 72 -22.85 10.67 11.58
CA ASP A 72 -23.41 10.33 10.26
C ASP A 72 -22.38 10.62 9.14
N ALA A 73 -21.67 11.75 9.21
CA ALA A 73 -20.61 12.07 8.26
C ALA A 73 -19.45 11.05 8.33
N LEU A 74 -19.03 10.67 9.54
CA LEU A 74 -17.97 9.69 9.76
C LEU A 74 -18.36 8.30 9.24
N GLN A 75 -19.60 7.88 9.46
CA GLN A 75 -20.12 6.60 8.94
C GLN A 75 -20.14 6.61 7.41
N LYS A 76 -20.64 7.69 6.79
CA LYS A 76 -20.62 7.85 5.32
C LYS A 76 -19.21 7.87 4.76
N ALA A 77 -18.27 8.52 5.44
CA ALA A 77 -16.87 8.56 5.04
C ALA A 77 -16.23 7.16 5.09
N ASN A 78 -16.49 6.38 6.14
CA ASN A 78 -16.02 5.00 6.23
C ASN A 78 -16.62 4.12 5.12
N ASN A 79 -17.92 4.28 4.82
CA ASN A 79 -18.56 3.58 3.71
C ASN A 79 -17.89 3.93 2.37
N LEU A 80 -17.62 5.21 2.11
CA LEU A 80 -16.92 5.67 0.91
C LEU A 80 -15.52 5.06 0.81
N LEU A 81 -14.77 5.03 1.91
CA LEU A 81 -13.40 4.49 1.93
C LEU A 81 -13.39 2.99 1.64
N ILE A 82 -14.36 2.23 2.15
CA ILE A 82 -14.47 0.80 1.87
C ILE A 82 -14.92 0.53 0.43
N THR A 83 -15.94 1.23 -0.08
CA THR A 83 -16.40 1.04 -1.47
C THR A 83 -15.38 1.47 -2.50
N SER A 84 -14.50 2.42 -2.14
CA SER A 84 -13.37 2.86 -2.96
C SER A 84 -12.10 2.00 -2.78
N LEU A 85 -12.15 0.95 -1.97
CA LEU A 85 -11.02 0.04 -1.66
C LEU A 85 -9.83 0.75 -0.98
N TRP A 86 -10.08 1.82 -0.25
CA TRP A 86 -9.08 2.61 0.51
C TRP A 86 -9.04 2.29 2.00
N GLY A 87 -10.01 1.51 2.50
CA GLY A 87 -10.01 0.97 3.85
C GLY A 87 -9.62 -0.51 3.90
N ASP A 88 -9.42 -1.03 5.12
CA ASP A 88 -9.03 -2.41 5.40
C ASP A 88 -10.18 -3.27 5.95
N GLY A 89 -11.37 -2.69 6.13
CA GLY A 89 -12.56 -3.34 6.69
C GLY A 89 -12.87 -2.94 8.14
N LEU A 90 -11.93 -2.28 8.82
CA LEU A 90 -12.13 -1.70 10.14
C LEU A 90 -12.42 -0.20 10.00
N PRO A 91 -13.08 0.42 10.99
CA PRO A 91 -13.22 1.87 11.03
C PRO A 91 -11.86 2.55 10.92
N VAL A 92 -11.76 3.54 10.05
CA VAL A 92 -10.59 4.40 9.87
C VAL A 92 -10.96 5.83 10.27
N TRP A 93 -9.95 6.56 10.75
CA TRP A 93 -10.09 7.99 10.93
C TRP A 93 -9.91 8.69 9.58
N PRO A 94 -10.81 9.60 9.17
CA PRO A 94 -10.55 10.42 7.99
C PRO A 94 -9.25 11.20 8.17
N ALA A 95 -8.37 11.15 7.16
CA ALA A 95 -7.12 11.89 7.14
C ALA A 95 -7.38 13.35 6.73
N THR A 96 -8.06 14.11 7.60
CA THR A 96 -8.28 15.55 7.38
C THR A 96 -6.94 16.30 7.42
N PRO A 97 -6.85 17.49 6.78
CA PRO A 97 -5.62 18.30 6.82
C PRO A 97 -5.10 18.53 8.25
N GLU A 98 -5.99 18.84 9.19
CA GLU A 98 -5.62 19.11 10.59
C GLU A 98 -5.02 17.87 11.26
N ARG A 99 -5.56 16.68 10.96
CA ARG A 99 -5.08 15.42 11.52
C ARG A 99 -3.73 15.03 10.91
N VAL A 100 -3.56 15.21 9.61
CA VAL A 100 -2.29 14.94 8.91
C VAL A 100 -1.21 15.90 9.40
N ASP A 101 -1.52 17.19 9.51
CA ASP A 101 -0.63 18.21 10.07
C ASP A 101 -0.23 17.89 11.51
N TRP A 102 -1.19 17.43 12.32
CA TRP A 102 -0.91 16.98 13.69
C TRP A 102 0.10 15.83 13.72
N ILE A 103 -0.08 14.79 12.89
CA ILE A 103 0.84 13.65 12.76
C ILE A 103 2.22 14.08 12.27
N LEU A 104 2.29 14.98 11.28
CA LEU A 104 3.54 15.45 10.69
C LEU A 104 4.48 16.12 11.71
N ARG A 105 3.97 16.62 12.84
CA ARG A 105 4.80 17.14 13.94
C ARG A 105 5.75 16.09 14.55
N GLY A 106 5.53 14.82 14.26
CA GLY A 106 6.37 13.70 14.67
C GLY A 106 7.69 13.59 13.92
N SER A 107 7.90 14.32 12.82
CA SER A 107 9.10 14.26 12.00
C SER A 107 9.62 15.65 11.67
N ALA A 108 10.95 15.79 11.55
CA ALA A 108 11.59 17.01 11.06
C ALA A 108 11.68 17.03 9.52
N LEU A 109 11.35 15.93 8.85
CA LEU A 109 11.43 15.84 7.39
C LEU A 109 10.32 16.66 6.71
N PRO A 110 10.60 17.33 5.58
CA PRO A 110 9.57 18.02 4.82
C PRO A 110 8.46 17.06 4.35
N ARG A 111 7.19 17.50 4.41
CA ARG A 111 6.04 16.69 3.99
C ARG A 111 6.14 16.18 2.54
N THR A 112 6.77 16.97 1.67
CA THR A 112 6.95 16.70 0.24
C THR A 112 8.16 15.80 -0.06
N GLN A 113 8.99 15.48 0.94
CA GLN A 113 10.15 14.62 0.73
C GLN A 113 9.68 13.25 0.25
N VAL A 114 10.17 12.87 -0.94
CA VAL A 114 9.90 11.57 -1.55
C VAL A 114 10.84 10.53 -0.92
N LEU A 115 10.25 9.47 -0.36
CA LEU A 115 10.97 8.31 0.17
C LEU A 115 11.26 7.29 -0.94
N GLY A 116 10.34 7.14 -1.90
CA GLY A 116 10.52 6.24 -3.04
C GLY A 116 9.21 5.83 -3.69
N LYS A 117 9.26 4.76 -4.50
CA LYS A 117 8.10 4.15 -5.17
C LYS A 117 7.67 2.90 -4.40
N PHE A 118 6.51 2.93 -3.74
CA PHE A 118 6.06 1.79 -2.94
C PHE A 118 5.67 0.60 -3.83
N PRO A 119 6.33 -0.55 -3.72
CA PRO A 119 5.99 -1.71 -4.53
C PRO A 119 4.72 -2.42 -4.04
N PRO A 120 4.06 -3.24 -4.88
CA PRO A 120 4.40 -3.51 -6.28
C PRO A 120 3.89 -2.45 -7.27
N ARG A 121 2.84 -1.68 -7.00
CA ARG A 121 2.29 -0.74 -8.00
C ARG A 121 3.21 0.45 -8.29
N GLY A 122 4.11 0.79 -7.37
CA GLY A 122 5.09 1.86 -7.56
C GLY A 122 4.55 3.27 -7.27
N GLY A 123 3.54 3.39 -6.40
CA GLY A 123 3.00 4.69 -6.01
C GLY A 123 4.07 5.56 -5.33
N ILE A 124 4.13 6.85 -5.68
CA ILE A 124 5.07 7.79 -5.07
C ILE A 124 4.74 7.93 -3.59
N THR A 125 5.70 7.63 -2.73
CA THR A 125 5.56 7.70 -1.28
C THR A 125 6.33 8.89 -0.77
N THR A 126 5.62 9.86 -0.22
CA THR A 126 6.20 10.99 0.50
C THR A 126 6.02 10.83 2.01
N VAL A 127 6.70 11.67 2.80
CA VAL A 127 6.44 11.78 4.24
C VAL A 127 4.97 12.06 4.53
N GLU A 128 4.31 12.89 3.71
CA GLU A 128 2.86 13.14 3.80
C GLU A 128 2.02 11.89 3.52
N THR A 129 2.39 11.08 2.53
CA THR A 129 1.70 9.80 2.25
C THR A 129 1.76 8.87 3.46
N VAL A 130 2.92 8.81 4.13
CA VAL A 130 3.12 8.01 5.35
C VAL A 130 2.29 8.57 6.52
N ALA A 131 2.27 9.90 6.68
CA ALA A 131 1.48 10.56 7.71
C ALA A 131 -0.04 10.36 7.52
N ILE A 132 -0.53 10.38 6.28
CA ILE A 132 -1.93 10.09 5.92
C ILE A 132 -2.31 8.68 6.38
N ALA A 133 -1.51 7.66 6.05
CA ALA A 133 -1.79 6.29 6.46
C ALA A 133 -1.78 6.12 7.99
N LEU A 134 -0.86 6.79 8.69
CA LEU A 134 -0.80 6.79 10.14
C LEU A 134 -1.99 7.51 10.78
N ALA A 135 -2.42 8.63 10.20
CA ALA A 135 -3.61 9.36 10.62
C ALA A 135 -4.85 8.46 10.50
N MET A 136 -4.99 7.75 9.38
CA MET A 136 -6.10 6.80 9.12
C MET A 136 -6.13 5.65 10.12
N ALA A 137 -4.94 5.11 10.44
CA ALA A 137 -4.78 4.01 11.39
C ALA A 137 -5.02 4.42 12.86
N GLY A 138 -5.29 5.70 13.14
CA GLY A 138 -5.45 6.19 14.51
C GLY A 138 -4.13 6.37 15.26
N GLY A 139 -3.02 6.51 14.54
CA GLY A 139 -1.70 6.70 15.12
C GLY A 139 -1.50 8.07 15.76
N ARG A 140 -0.29 8.30 16.27
CA ARG A 140 0.14 9.53 16.94
C ARG A 140 1.43 10.06 16.33
N PRO A 141 1.76 11.36 16.51
CA PRO A 141 2.95 11.95 15.92
C PRO A 141 4.23 11.21 16.31
N GLU A 142 4.35 10.78 17.57
CA GLU A 142 5.53 10.10 18.09
C GLU A 142 5.79 8.74 17.40
N TYR A 143 4.79 8.18 16.70
CA TYR A 143 4.92 6.91 15.97
C TYR A 143 5.46 7.10 14.55
N LEU A 144 5.40 8.33 14.02
CA LEU A 144 5.74 8.63 12.63
C LEU A 144 7.20 8.30 12.27
N PRO A 145 8.22 8.61 13.10
CA PRO A 145 9.61 8.26 12.78
C PRO A 145 9.81 6.75 12.56
N VAL A 146 9.18 5.93 13.40
CA VAL A 146 9.26 4.46 13.28
C VAL A 146 8.60 3.99 12.00
N LEU A 147 7.44 4.55 11.65
CA LEU A 147 6.76 4.19 10.41
C LEU A 147 7.56 4.63 9.16
N ILE A 148 8.18 5.82 9.18
CA ILE A 148 9.05 6.29 8.09
C ILE A 148 10.21 5.30 7.91
N ALA A 149 10.90 4.93 8.99
CA ALA A 149 12.01 3.97 8.93
C ALA A 149 11.55 2.59 8.41
N ALA A 150 10.37 2.12 8.84
CA ALA A 150 9.81 0.87 8.33
C ALA A 150 9.48 0.94 6.84
N VAL A 151 9.01 2.08 6.35
CA VAL A 151 8.75 2.33 4.92
C VAL A 151 10.05 2.36 4.14
N GLU A 152 11.07 3.07 4.61
CA GLU A 152 12.40 3.07 3.99
C GLU A 152 12.98 1.65 3.88
N ALA A 153 12.83 0.84 4.93
CA ALA A 153 13.21 -0.58 4.88
C ALA A 153 12.40 -1.36 3.82
N CYS A 154 11.10 -1.13 3.70
CA CYS A 154 10.28 -1.77 2.65
C CYS A 154 10.69 -1.33 1.23
N LEU A 155 11.27 -0.15 1.08
CA LEU A 155 11.74 0.41 -0.19
C LEU A 155 13.17 -0.01 -0.54
N ASP A 156 13.91 -0.58 0.41
CA ASP A 156 15.25 -1.12 0.16
C ASP A 156 15.16 -2.28 -0.85
N PRO A 157 15.87 -2.20 -2.00
CA PRO A 157 15.90 -3.27 -3.00
C PRO A 157 16.32 -4.64 -2.44
N ALA A 158 17.15 -4.68 -1.39
CA ALA A 158 17.59 -5.92 -0.75
C ALA A 158 16.43 -6.71 -0.10
N ASN A 159 15.33 -6.04 0.25
CA ASN A 159 14.18 -6.67 0.90
C ASN A 159 13.15 -7.25 -0.08
N VAL A 160 13.32 -7.08 -1.40
CA VAL A 160 12.47 -7.66 -2.47
C VAL A 160 10.97 -7.59 -2.16
N PHE A 161 10.54 -6.44 -1.67
CA PHE A 161 9.23 -6.29 -1.04
C PHE A 161 8.06 -6.47 -2.01
N ASP A 162 8.28 -6.21 -3.30
CA ASP A 162 7.36 -6.53 -4.40
C ASP A 162 7.01 -8.03 -4.45
N GLN A 163 8.02 -8.91 -4.31
CA GLN A 163 7.84 -10.35 -4.33
C GLN A 163 7.12 -10.85 -3.07
N LEU A 164 7.46 -10.29 -1.91
CA LEU A 164 6.81 -10.61 -0.63
C LEU A 164 5.33 -10.20 -0.62
N GLN A 165 4.98 -9.12 -1.29
CA GLN A 165 3.57 -8.71 -1.42
C GLN A 165 2.78 -9.61 -2.34
N ALA A 166 3.36 -9.96 -3.50
CA ALA A 166 2.66 -10.64 -4.59
C ALA A 166 2.55 -12.16 -4.41
N THR A 167 3.38 -12.77 -3.56
CA THR A 167 3.41 -14.23 -3.35
C THR A 167 2.11 -14.79 -2.75
N SER A 168 1.85 -16.07 -3.02
CA SER A 168 0.75 -16.83 -2.42
C SER A 168 0.94 -17.15 -0.94
N GLY A 169 2.18 -17.15 -0.45
CA GLY A 169 2.49 -17.54 0.94
C GLY A 169 2.00 -16.57 2.03
N GLY A 170 1.52 -15.37 1.65
CA GLY A 170 0.99 -14.39 2.58
C GLY A 170 1.98 -13.87 3.64
N PRO A 171 3.26 -13.62 3.32
CA PRO A 171 4.19 -13.06 4.30
C PRO A 171 3.73 -11.64 4.69
N PHE A 172 4.13 -11.22 5.88
CA PHE A 172 3.88 -9.88 6.40
C PHE A 172 5.18 -9.37 7.03
N PRO A 173 5.51 -8.08 6.89
CA PRO A 173 6.69 -7.52 7.54
C PRO A 173 6.58 -7.62 9.05
N VAL A 174 7.71 -7.98 9.65
CA VAL A 174 7.94 -7.89 11.09
C VAL A 174 8.92 -6.73 11.29
N VAL A 175 8.47 -5.67 11.95
CA VAL A 175 9.28 -4.49 12.27
C VAL A 175 9.75 -4.63 13.71
N ILE A 176 11.06 -4.75 13.89
CA ILE A 176 11.71 -4.84 15.19
C ILE A 176 12.37 -3.50 15.47
N VAL A 177 11.95 -2.82 16.53
CA VAL A 177 12.47 -1.49 16.88
C VAL A 177 13.45 -1.61 18.03
N ASN A 178 14.71 -1.28 17.75
CA ASN A 178 15.76 -1.22 18.77
C ASN A 178 16.11 0.24 19.09
N GLY A 179 15.95 0.65 20.35
CA GLY A 179 16.38 1.97 20.82
C GLY A 179 15.44 2.59 21.87
N PRO A 180 15.78 3.79 22.38
CA PRO A 180 14.99 4.51 23.38
C PRO A 180 13.54 4.76 22.95
N ILE A 181 13.33 5.07 21.66
CA ILE A 181 12.02 5.37 21.08
C ILE A 181 11.01 4.24 21.30
N ALA A 182 11.45 2.97 21.30
CA ALA A 182 10.58 1.83 21.53
C ALA A 182 9.92 1.89 22.92
N LYS A 183 10.66 2.35 23.93
CA LYS A 183 10.13 2.55 25.28
C LYS A 183 9.25 3.81 25.37
N GLU A 184 9.69 4.90 24.73
CA GLU A 184 9.00 6.19 24.74
C GLU A 184 7.59 6.10 24.15
N ILE A 185 7.42 5.36 23.05
CA ILE A 185 6.12 5.17 22.40
C ILE A 185 5.35 3.97 22.95
N ARG A 186 5.94 3.24 23.90
CA ARG A 186 5.37 2.03 24.51
C ARG A 186 5.12 0.91 23.48
N LEU A 187 6.14 0.53 22.71
CA LEU A 187 6.13 -0.72 21.95
C LEU A 187 6.19 -1.93 22.90
N ASN A 188 5.57 -3.03 22.48
CA ASN A 188 5.43 -4.22 23.32
C ASN A 188 6.55 -5.23 23.11
N SER A 189 7.41 -5.40 24.12
CA SER A 189 8.44 -6.44 24.14
C SER A 189 8.20 -7.54 25.18
N GLY A 190 6.97 -7.68 25.69
CA GLY A 190 6.62 -8.55 26.83
C GLY A 190 5.39 -9.43 26.58
N PHE A 191 4.59 -9.65 27.62
CA PHE A 191 3.36 -10.44 27.50
C PHE A 191 2.40 -9.85 26.45
N GLY A 192 1.86 -10.72 25.61
CA GLY A 192 0.99 -10.31 24.51
C GLY A 192 1.72 -9.56 23.38
N CYS A 193 3.05 -9.68 23.27
CA CYS A 193 3.81 -9.18 22.12
C CYS A 193 3.17 -9.68 20.81
N LEU A 194 3.13 -8.82 19.79
CA LEU A 194 2.43 -9.03 18.51
C LEU A 194 0.90 -9.03 18.57
N GLY A 195 0.31 -8.92 19.75
CA GLY A 195 -1.13 -8.82 19.95
C GLY A 195 -1.60 -7.39 20.23
N PRO A 196 -2.92 -7.17 20.25
CA PRO A 196 -3.49 -5.93 20.75
C PRO A 196 -3.19 -5.75 22.25
N ASP A 197 -2.53 -4.65 22.61
CA ASP A 197 -2.23 -4.28 24.00
C ASP A 197 -2.63 -2.81 24.25
N PRO A 198 -3.68 -2.52 25.03
CA PRO A 198 -4.06 -1.14 25.32
C PRO A 198 -3.02 -0.38 26.16
N GLN A 199 -2.13 -1.08 26.88
CA GLN A 199 -1.03 -0.47 27.62
C GLN A 199 0.14 -0.12 26.70
N ARG A 200 0.24 -0.81 25.54
CA ARG A 200 1.32 -0.68 24.55
C ARG A 200 0.77 -0.55 23.12
N PRO A 201 0.06 0.54 22.80
CA PRO A 201 -0.77 0.65 21.61
C PRO A 201 0.00 0.95 20.31
N ALA A 202 1.26 1.37 20.38
CA ALA A 202 2.00 1.89 19.24
C ALA A 202 2.10 0.90 18.06
N GLY A 203 2.43 -0.36 18.35
CA GLY A 203 2.68 -1.37 17.33
C GLY A 203 1.46 -1.63 16.43
N ALA A 204 0.26 -1.67 17.03
CA ALA A 204 -0.98 -1.89 16.29
C ALA A 204 -1.27 -0.76 15.29
N SER A 205 -1.11 0.50 15.71
CA SER A 205 -1.32 1.66 14.82
C SER A 205 -0.25 1.75 13.73
N ILE A 206 1.03 1.55 14.07
CA ILE A 206 2.14 1.62 13.09
C ILE A 206 1.97 0.54 12.03
N GLY A 207 1.73 -0.70 12.46
CA GLY A 207 1.65 -1.78 11.51
C GLY A 207 0.35 -1.76 10.69
N ARG A 208 -0.77 -1.29 11.25
CA ARG A 208 -2.00 -1.01 10.46
C ARG A 208 -1.75 0.10 9.43
N ALA A 209 -1.05 1.17 9.80
CA ALA A 209 -0.66 2.22 8.87
C ALA A 209 0.22 1.68 7.73
N LEU A 210 1.18 0.81 8.06
CA LEU A 210 1.99 0.12 7.07
C LEU A 210 1.09 -0.72 6.14
N ARG A 211 0.10 -1.44 6.67
CA ARG A 211 -0.84 -2.22 5.85
C ARG A 211 -1.65 -1.32 4.89
N LEU A 212 -2.11 -0.17 5.35
CA LEU A 212 -2.78 0.80 4.50
C LEU A 212 -1.86 1.32 3.38
N LEU A 213 -0.57 1.54 3.65
CA LEU A 213 0.41 1.92 2.60
C LEU A 213 0.59 0.79 1.58
N GLN A 214 0.73 -0.46 2.03
CA GLN A 214 0.82 -1.62 1.15
C GLN A 214 -0.38 -1.71 0.20
N GLN A 215 -1.60 -1.46 0.69
CA GLN A 215 -2.82 -1.48 -0.12
C GLN A 215 -2.97 -0.26 -1.01
N ASN A 216 -2.94 0.94 -0.41
CA ASN A 216 -3.37 2.18 -1.05
C ASN A 216 -2.28 2.79 -1.91
N VAL A 217 -1.00 2.53 -1.62
CA VAL A 217 0.14 3.03 -2.40
C VAL A 217 0.73 1.89 -3.23
N GLY A 218 1.03 0.76 -2.58
CA GLY A 218 1.57 -0.44 -3.20
C GLY A 218 0.58 -1.23 -4.05
N GLY A 219 -0.73 -1.02 -3.90
CA GLY A 219 -1.76 -1.75 -4.67
C GLY A 219 -1.99 -3.19 -4.22
N ALA A 220 -1.55 -3.58 -3.01
CA ALA A 220 -1.61 -4.94 -2.49
C ALA A 220 -3.00 -5.36 -1.96
N LEU A 221 -4.01 -5.19 -2.81
CA LEU A 221 -5.37 -5.70 -2.58
C LEU A 221 -5.43 -7.21 -2.87
N PRO A 222 -6.10 -8.01 -2.02
CA PRO A 222 -6.28 -9.44 -2.24
C PRO A 222 -6.86 -9.76 -3.62
N GLY A 223 -6.23 -10.69 -4.34
CA GLY A 223 -6.62 -11.10 -5.70
C GLY A 223 -6.26 -10.11 -6.81
N ILE A 224 -5.69 -8.94 -6.47
CA ILE A 224 -5.28 -7.91 -7.42
C ILE A 224 -3.76 -7.69 -7.37
N GLY A 225 -3.24 -7.20 -6.23
CA GLY A 225 -1.81 -6.97 -6.04
C GLY A 225 -1.13 -7.93 -5.06
N THR A 226 -1.91 -8.65 -4.26
CA THR A 226 -1.41 -9.78 -3.45
C THR A 226 -2.16 -11.05 -3.80
N MET A 227 -1.43 -12.13 -4.03
CA MET A 227 -1.99 -13.47 -4.30
C MET A 227 -2.03 -14.37 -3.07
N ALA A 228 -1.79 -13.80 -1.88
CA ALA A 228 -1.81 -14.50 -0.61
C ALA A 228 -3.09 -15.34 -0.41
N ILE A 229 -2.93 -16.63 -0.11
CA ILE A 229 -4.05 -17.54 0.17
C ILE A 229 -4.57 -17.45 1.61
N PHE A 230 -3.75 -16.93 2.54
CA PHE A 230 -4.12 -16.66 3.94
C PHE A 230 -3.80 -15.21 4.33
N GLY A 231 -4.59 -14.61 5.24
CA GLY A 231 -4.52 -13.16 5.50
C GLY A 231 -4.54 -12.69 6.96
N ALA A 232 -4.74 -13.57 7.95
CA ALA A 232 -5.07 -13.16 9.33
C ALA A 232 -4.06 -12.19 9.98
N MET A 233 -2.75 -12.34 9.73
CA MET A 233 -1.70 -11.50 10.32
C MET A 233 -1.41 -10.21 9.52
N ARG A 234 -2.01 -10.03 8.33
CA ARG A 234 -1.79 -8.85 7.50
C ARG A 234 -2.59 -7.63 7.95
N TYR A 235 -3.53 -7.80 8.87
CA TYR A 235 -4.41 -6.71 9.31
C TYR A 235 -3.65 -5.57 9.96
N THR A 236 -2.66 -5.89 10.79
CA THR A 236 -1.86 -4.92 11.52
C THR A 236 -0.37 -5.05 11.27
N ASN A 237 0.11 -6.01 10.46
CA ASN A 237 1.51 -6.43 10.48
C ASN A 237 2.01 -6.73 11.92
N ALA A 238 3.30 -7.00 12.08
CA ALA A 238 3.92 -7.22 13.39
C ALA A 238 4.92 -6.08 13.67
N VAL A 239 4.67 -5.27 14.70
CA VAL A 239 5.56 -4.17 15.10
C VAL A 239 5.76 -4.20 16.60
N PHE A 240 7.00 -4.35 17.06
CA PHE A 240 7.35 -4.49 18.49
C PHE A 240 8.76 -3.99 18.84
#